data_AF-A0A0F7IF11-F1
#
_entry.id   AF-A0A0F7IF11-F1
#
_cell.length_a   1.000
_cell.length_b   1.000
_cell.length_c   1.000
_cell.angle_alpha   90.00
_cell.angle_beta   90.00
_cell.angle_gamma   90.00
#
_symmetry.space_group_name_H-M   'P 1'
#
loop_
_entity.id
_entity.type
_entity.pdbx_description
1 polymer ?
#
loop_
_entity_poly.entity_id
_entity_poly.type
_entity_poly.pdbx_seq_one_letter_code
_entity_poly.pdbx_strand_id
1 'polypeptide(L)' 'MGEKVWADVPKRWVPLIDKAKNIEGWDSRSAYIRELIKKDLASKGLLGVKNGEGEAVLKED' A
#
# COMPACT_ATOMS: atom_id res chain seq x y z
N MET A 1 -13.63 -9.88 -10.73
CA MET A 1 -12.52 -10.84 -10.59
C MET A 1 -11.23 -10.03 -10.49
N GLY A 2 -10.44 -10.21 -9.44
CA GLY A 2 -9.17 -9.50 -9.29
C GLY A 2 -8.02 -10.33 -9.86
N GLU A 3 -7.01 -9.66 -10.42
CA GLU A 3 -5.75 -10.28 -10.84
C GLU A 3 -4.98 -10.80 -9.61
N LYS A 4 -4.41 -12.00 -9.72
CA LYS A 4 -3.50 -12.56 -8.72
C LYS A 4 -2.08 -12.33 -9.18
N VAL A 5 -1.34 -11.56 -8.41
CA VAL A 5 0.08 -11.28 -8.65
C VAL A 5 0.92 -11.88 -7.53
N TRP A 6 2.12 -12.33 -7.90
CA TRP A 6 3.10 -12.90 -6.97
C TRP A 6 4.30 -11.96 -6.92
N ALA A 7 4.85 -11.75 -5.73
CA ALA A 7 6.05 -10.97 -5.54
C ALA A 7 6.95 -11.67 -4.52
N ASP A 8 8.24 -11.74 -4.82
CA ASP A 8 9.22 -12.23 -3.87
C ASP A 8 9.55 -11.13 -2.86
N VAL A 9 9.53 -11.51 -1.59
CA VAL A 9 10.03 -10.68 -0.49
C VAL A 9 11.15 -11.43 0.23
N PRO A 10 12.16 -10.74 0.77
CA PRO A 10 13.18 -11.39 1.59
C PRO A 10 12.53 -12.25 2.68
N LYS A 11 12.97 -13.51 2.83
CA LYS A 11 12.36 -14.48 3.77
C LYS A 11 12.23 -13.94 5.20
N ARG A 12 13.19 -13.12 5.63
CA ARG A 12 13.19 -12.44 6.94
C ARG A 12 12.02 -11.47 7.15
N TRP A 13 11.40 -10.96 6.09
CA TRP A 13 10.31 -9.98 6.16
C TRP A 13 8.93 -10.64 6.29
N VAL A 14 8.75 -11.86 5.79
CA VAL A 14 7.48 -12.60 5.90
C VAL A 14 6.93 -12.64 7.33
N PRO A 15 7.70 -13.07 8.37
CA PRO A 15 7.19 -13.09 9.74
C PRO A 15 6.91 -11.70 10.31
N LEU A 16 7.62 -10.66 9.85
CA LEU A 16 7.39 -9.28 10.29
C LEU A 16 6.07 -8.73 9.73
N ILE A 17 5.80 -9.01 8.45
CA ILE A 17 4.55 -8.64 7.78
C ILE A 17 3.37 -9.33 8.45
N ASP A 18 3.49 -10.63 8.75
CA ASP A 18 2.42 -11.37 9.43
C ASP A 18 2.18 -10.88 10.85
N LYS A 19 3.23 -10.54 11.58
CA LYS A 19 3.11 -9.96 12.93
C LYS A 19 2.39 -8.60 12.88
N ALA A 20 2.77 -7.72 11.96
CA ALA A 20 2.14 -6.41 11.81
C ALA A 20 0.66 -6.54 11.40
N LYS A 21 0.37 -7.41 10.41
CA LYS A 21 -0.99 -7.78 10.00
C LYS A 21 -1.87 -8.20 11.19
N ASN A 22 -1.35 -9.06 12.06
CA ASN A 22 -2.09 -9.58 13.21
C ASN A 22 -2.29 -8.52 14.30
N ILE A 23 -1.30 -7.64 14.54
CA ILE A 23 -1.43 -6.51 15.48
C ILE A 23 -2.53 -5.54 15.03
N GLU A 24 -2.62 -5.27 13.73
CA GLU A 24 -3.63 -4.41 13.15
C GLU A 24 -4.98 -5.12 12.90
N GLY A 25 -5.11 -6.40 13.26
CA GLY A 25 -6.38 -7.14 13.18
C GLY A 25 -6.82 -7.53 11.77
N TRP A 26 -5.90 -7.71 10.82
CA TRP A 26 -6.23 -8.12 9.45
C TRP A 26 -6.22 -9.63 9.28
N ASP A 27 -7.23 -10.18 8.62
CA ASP A 27 -7.32 -11.62 8.35
C ASP A 27 -6.38 -12.05 7.21
N SER A 28 -6.37 -11.29 6.11
CA SER A 28 -5.65 -11.63 4.88
C SER A 28 -4.40 -10.79 4.66
N ARG A 29 -3.27 -11.46 4.38
CA ARG A 29 -2.01 -10.79 4.02
C ARG A 29 -2.16 -9.93 2.76
N SER A 30 -2.88 -10.44 1.75
CA SER A 30 -3.10 -9.70 0.50
C SER A 30 -3.96 -8.46 0.71
N ALA A 31 -4.96 -8.51 1.60
CA ALA A 31 -5.78 -7.35 1.95
C ALA A 31 -4.96 -6.31 2.70
N TYR A 32 -4.16 -6.75 3.66
CA TYR A 32 -3.25 -5.88 4.43
C TYR A 32 -2.23 -5.17 3.53
N ILE A 33 -1.52 -5.91 2.67
CA ILE A 33 -0.54 -5.33 1.73
C ILE A 33 -1.22 -4.32 0.79
N ARG A 34 -2.43 -4.63 0.30
CA ARG A 34 -3.18 -3.71 -0.56
C ARG A 34 -3.51 -2.40 0.16
N GLU A 35 -3.86 -2.46 1.43
CA GLU A 35 -4.13 -1.27 2.23
C GLU A 35 -2.87 -0.45 2.48
N LEU A 36 -1.73 -1.09 2.76
CA LEU A 36 -0.45 -0.41 2.89
C LEU A 36 -0.09 0.34 1.58
N ILE A 37 -0.24 -0.31 0.44
CA ILE A 37 0.00 0.31 -0.87
C ILE A 37 -0.95 1.49 -1.10
N LYS A 38 -2.24 1.36 -0.79
CA LYS A 38 -3.20 2.47 -0.95
C LYS A 38 -2.82 3.68 -0.09
N LYS A 39 -2.45 3.45 1.18
CA LYS A 39 -2.02 4.52 2.09
C LYS A 39 -0.75 5.21 1.59
N ASP A 40 0.21 4.45 1.09
CA ASP A 40 1.45 4.98 0.50
C ASP A 40 1.19 5.78 -0.79
N LEU A 41 0.31 5.31 -1.67
CA LEU A 41 -0.04 6.05 -2.87
C LEU A 41 -0.81 7.32 -2.54
N ALA A 42 -1.72 7.28 -1.56
CA ALA A 42 -2.46 8.45 -1.11
C ALA A 42 -1.53 9.50 -0.47
N SER A 43 -0.57 9.08 0.38
CA SER A 43 0.39 9.99 1.00
C SER A 43 1.33 10.63 -0.03
N LYS A 44 1.58 9.95 -1.15
CA LYS A 44 2.34 10.48 -2.30
C LYS A 44 1.49 11.29 -3.29
N GLY A 45 0.19 11.47 -3.05
CA GLY A 45 -0.71 12.14 -3.99
C GLY A 45 -0.97 11.37 -5.29
N LEU A 46 -0.59 10.09 -5.35
CA LEU A 46 -0.72 9.23 -6.53
C LEU A 46 -2.08 8.51 -6.59
N LEU A 47 -2.90 8.63 -5.54
CA LEU A 47 -4.21 7.98 -5.45
C LEU A 47 -5.21 8.96 -4.83
N GLY A 48 -6.37 9.13 -5.47
CA GLY A 48 -7.44 10.03 -5.02
C GLY A 48 -7.52 11.38 -5.76
N VAL A 49 -6.61 11.66 -6.70
CA VAL A 49 -6.73 12.79 -7.62
C VAL A 49 -7.81 12.44 -8.65
N LYS A 50 -8.98 13.08 -8.55
CA LYS A 50 -9.95 13.06 -9.63
C LYS A 50 -9.31 13.72 -10.84
N ASN A 51 -9.36 13.06 -12.00
CA ASN A 51 -8.92 13.58 -13.28
C ASN A 51 -9.25 15.08 -13.41
N GLY A 52 -8.25 15.96 -13.25
CA GLY A 52 -8.33 17.38 -13.63
C GLY A 52 -8.29 18.44 -12.51
N GLU A 53 -8.43 18.11 -11.23
CA GLU A 53 -8.43 19.14 -10.16
C GLU A 53 -7.73 18.63 -8.89
N GLY A 54 -6.48 19.03 -8.66
CA GLY A 54 -5.74 18.66 -7.46
C GLY A 54 -4.24 18.73 -7.64
N GLU A 55 -3.74 19.97 -7.69
CA GLU A 55 -2.34 20.42 -7.55
C GLU A 55 -1.30 19.38 -7.10
N ALA A 56 -0.46 18.96 -8.06
CA ALA A 56 0.93 18.62 -7.74
C ALA A 56 1.70 19.93 -7.52
N VAL A 57 1.73 20.43 -6.29
CA VAL A 57 2.74 21.43 -5.89
C VAL A 57 3.88 20.67 -5.23
N LEU A 58 4.76 20.10 -6.05
CA LEU A 58 6.15 19.95 -5.67
C LEU A 58 6.79 21.34 -5.83
N LYS A 59 6.81 22.13 -4.78
CA LYS A 59 7.78 23.22 -4.67
C LYS A 59 9.09 22.57 -4.26
N GLU A 60 10.04 22.54 -5.20
CA GLU A 60 11.46 22.39 -4.89
C GLU A 60 11.93 23.73 -4.32
N ASP A 61 12.50 23.71 -3.12
CA ASP A 61 13.31 24.81 -2.56
C ASP A 61 14.74 24.75 -3.12
#